data_AF-A0A3R9ETT8-F1
#
_entry.id   AF-A0A3R9ETT8-F1
#
_cell.length_a   1.000
_cell.length_b   1.000
_cell.length_c   1.000
_cell.angle_alpha   90.00
_cell.angle_beta   90.00
_cell.angle_gamma   90.00
#
_symmetry.space_group_name_H-M   'P 1'
#
loop_
_entity.id
_entity.type
_entity.pdbx_description
1 polymer ?
#
loop_
_entity_poly.entity_id
_entity_poly.type
_entity_poly.pdbx_seq_one_letter_code
_entity_poly.pdbx_strand_id
1 'polypeptide(L)'
;MCRSAAEGGRRCSGRSCGAAGARARQARSRARRGLEAARAAGDPDRIAAAEAKYTAVTGGPPPDVGTFAGQLPTTPEPTAPEKPMSKRSEPQPSKPEPTTPASSTQDRIRDAVAKLAREEGGWVGLVDLRKMLGDVDHDEVSRTLREMARTNPNVHLTMEDNRKALTDEDHAAAVDYSGEPQHLICIEKPRDNSAKDRVQAAGVGNASADDLAAALRDPLTPSQIYDAIRAEQKRRGLA
;
A
#
# COMPACT_ATOMS: atom_id res chain seq x y z
N MET A 1 1.61 -28.68 36.98
CA MET A 1 0.52 -28.25 37.89
C MET A 1 0.51 -26.73 37.95
N CYS A 2 -0.69 -26.13 37.83
CA CYS A 2 -1.03 -24.69 37.93
C CYS A 2 -0.48 -23.78 36.80
N ARG A 3 -1.23 -22.84 36.19
CA ARG A 3 -2.53 -22.23 36.51
C ARG A 3 -3.16 -21.57 35.25
N SER A 4 -4.46 -21.28 35.38
CA SER A 4 -5.43 -20.83 34.38
C SER A 4 -5.17 -19.49 33.68
N ALA A 5 -5.92 -19.32 32.59
CA ALA A 5 -6.02 -18.17 31.70
C ALA A 5 -6.55 -16.88 32.36
N ALA A 6 -5.82 -15.79 32.13
CA ALA A 6 -6.34 -14.44 32.02
C ALA A 6 -5.30 -13.63 31.21
N GLU A 7 -5.77 -12.85 30.23
CA GLU A 7 -5.03 -11.84 29.47
C GLU A 7 -3.88 -12.27 28.53
N GLY A 8 -3.84 -11.63 27.36
CA GLY A 8 -2.61 -11.49 26.58
C GLY A 8 -2.39 -12.54 25.48
N GLY A 9 -2.34 -12.06 24.24
CA GLY A 9 -2.24 -12.85 23.02
C GLY A 9 -1.12 -13.88 23.02
N ARG A 10 -1.47 -15.12 22.68
CA ARG A 10 -0.48 -16.11 22.27
C ARG A 10 -0.10 -15.87 20.81
N ARG A 11 1.07 -15.27 20.61
CA ARG A 11 1.82 -15.43 19.35
C ARG A 11 2.04 -16.93 19.17
N CYS A 12 1.47 -17.51 18.12
CA CYS A 12 1.74 -18.89 17.74
C CYS A 12 3.21 -19.02 17.33
N SER A 13 4.08 -19.42 18.27
CA SER A 13 5.42 -19.91 17.97
C SER A 13 5.29 -21.15 17.08
N GLY A 14 5.84 -21.09 15.88
CA GLY A 14 5.68 -22.05 14.77
C GLY A 14 6.21 -23.47 14.99
N ARG A 15 5.80 -24.15 16.06
CA ARG A 15 6.13 -25.56 16.34
C ARG A 15 4.97 -26.37 16.93
N SER A 16 3.74 -25.85 16.92
CA SER A 16 2.54 -26.56 17.42
C SER A 16 1.35 -26.57 16.46
N CYS A 17 1.59 -26.49 15.14
CA CYS A 17 0.59 -26.92 14.16
C CYS A 17 0.60 -28.45 14.04
N GLY A 18 0.32 -29.15 15.14
CA GLY A 18 0.23 -30.61 15.16
C GLY A 18 -0.84 -31.13 14.21
N ALA A 19 -0.80 -32.44 13.92
CA ALA A 19 -1.73 -33.13 13.03
C ALA A 19 -3.22 -32.80 13.29
N ALA A 20 -3.58 -32.47 14.53
CA ALA A 20 -4.91 -32.00 14.91
C ALA A 20 -5.35 -30.70 14.19
N GLY A 21 -4.46 -29.70 14.09
CA GLY A 21 -4.76 -28.44 13.38
C GLY A 21 -4.87 -28.62 11.87
N ALA A 22 -4.08 -29.53 11.29
CA ALA A 22 -4.18 -29.88 9.88
C ALA A 22 -5.50 -30.62 9.57
N ARG A 23 -5.91 -31.56 10.44
CA ARG A 23 -7.18 -32.28 10.32
C ARG A 23 -8.39 -31.35 10.42
N ALA A 24 -8.37 -30.37 11.34
CA ALA A 24 -9.43 -29.37 11.46
C ALA A 24 -9.58 -28.50 10.20
N ARG A 25 -8.47 -28.05 9.60
CA ARG A 25 -8.50 -27.31 8.32
C ARG A 25 -9.02 -28.17 7.17
N GLN A 26 -8.59 -29.43 7.10
CA GLN A 26 -9.05 -30.35 6.07
C GLN A 26 -10.55 -30.67 6.19
N ALA A 27 -11.06 -30.81 7.42
CA ALA A 27 -12.48 -31.00 7.69
C ALA A 27 -13.30 -29.79 7.22
N ARG A 28 -12.88 -28.56 7.54
CA ARG A 28 -13.55 -27.32 7.06
C ARG A 28 -13.56 -27.23 5.53
N SER A 29 -12.43 -27.53 4.88
CA SER A 29 -12.33 -27.53 3.42
C SER A 29 -13.24 -28.55 2.75
N ARG A 30 -13.40 -29.74 3.34
CA ARG A 30 -14.32 -30.78 2.83
C ARG A 30 -15.78 -30.38 3.02
N ALA A 31 -16.13 -29.83 4.18
CA ALA A 31 -17.49 -29.36 4.45
C ALA A 31 -17.90 -28.22 3.49
N ARG A 32 -17.01 -27.27 3.22
CA ARG A 32 -17.27 -26.18 2.25
C ARG A 32 -17.51 -26.71 0.84
N ARG A 33 -16.64 -27.60 0.34
CA ARG A 33 -16.81 -28.21 -0.99
C ARG A 33 -18.08 -29.07 -1.10
N GLY A 34 -18.44 -29.77 -0.03
CA GLY A 34 -19.69 -30.53 0.02
C GLY A 34 -20.92 -29.63 -0.08
N LEU A 35 -20.90 -28.47 0.58
CA LEU A 35 -21.95 -27.47 0.49
C LEU A 35 -22.03 -26.83 -0.91
N GLU A 36 -20.88 -26.47 -1.50
CA GLU A 36 -20.82 -25.96 -2.88
C GLU A 36 -21.37 -26.97 -3.90
N ALA A 37 -21.03 -28.25 -3.76
CA ALA A 37 -21.53 -29.31 -4.62
C ALA A 37 -23.04 -29.58 -4.44
N ALA A 38 -23.54 -29.52 -3.20
CA ALA A 38 -24.97 -29.64 -2.92
C ALA A 38 -25.77 -28.47 -3.51
N ARG A 39 -25.25 -27.25 -3.41
CA ARG A 39 -25.82 -26.05 -4.05
C ARG A 39 -25.83 -26.16 -5.57
N ALA A 40 -24.74 -26.65 -6.17
CA ALA A 40 -24.67 -26.88 -7.61
C ALA A 40 -25.65 -27.95 -8.10
N ALA A 41 -25.98 -28.93 -7.28
CA ALA A 41 -26.96 -29.97 -7.60
C ALA A 41 -28.43 -29.48 -7.47
N GLY A 42 -28.68 -28.38 -6.76
CA GLY A 42 -30.01 -27.76 -6.62
C GLY A 42 -31.03 -28.55 -5.79
N ASP A 43 -30.61 -29.62 -5.11
CA ASP A 43 -31.45 -30.45 -4.24
C ASP A 43 -31.54 -29.82 -2.83
N PRO A 44 -32.71 -29.32 -2.40
CA PRO A 44 -32.84 -28.56 -1.16
C PRO A 44 -32.52 -29.39 0.09
N ASP A 45 -32.83 -30.69 0.09
CA ASP A 45 -32.54 -31.58 1.23
C ASP A 45 -31.04 -31.83 1.35
N ARG A 46 -30.34 -31.93 0.22
CA ARG A 46 -28.87 -32.05 0.20
C ARG A 46 -28.18 -30.77 0.64
N ILE A 47 -28.73 -29.61 0.28
CA ILE A 47 -28.23 -28.32 0.73
C ILE A 47 -28.37 -28.22 2.25
N ALA A 48 -29.56 -28.45 2.80
CA ALA A 48 -29.80 -28.41 4.25
C ALA A 48 -28.88 -29.37 5.03
N ALA A 49 -28.71 -30.60 4.52
CA ALA A 49 -27.81 -31.58 5.12
C ALA A 49 -26.33 -31.15 5.07
N ALA A 50 -25.91 -30.47 4.01
CA ALA A 50 -24.55 -29.95 3.87
C ALA A 50 -24.30 -28.71 4.75
N GLU A 51 -25.31 -27.85 4.94
CA GLU A 51 -25.24 -26.68 5.82
C GLU A 51 -25.15 -27.08 7.29
N ALA A 52 -25.88 -28.11 7.71
CA ALA A 52 -25.77 -28.70 9.04
C ALA A 52 -24.33 -29.23 9.30
N LYS A 53 -23.75 -29.92 8.30
CA LYS A 53 -22.37 -30.44 8.39
C LYS A 53 -21.33 -29.32 8.42
N TYR A 54 -21.54 -28.25 7.65
CA TYR A 54 -20.67 -27.08 7.68
C TYR A 54 -20.69 -26.45 9.08
N THR A 55 -21.87 -26.15 9.59
CA THR A 55 -22.07 -25.52 10.91
C THR A 55 -21.46 -26.33 12.04
N ALA A 56 -21.60 -27.66 12.00
CA ALA A 56 -20.99 -28.56 12.98
C ALA A 56 -19.45 -28.51 12.99
N VAL A 57 -18.82 -28.19 11.85
CA VAL A 57 -17.35 -28.19 11.69
C VAL A 57 -16.74 -26.80 11.93
N THR A 58 -17.48 -25.74 11.61
CA THR A 58 -17.02 -24.35 11.74
C THR A 58 -17.47 -23.67 13.03
N GLY A 59 -18.49 -24.20 13.70
CA GLY A 59 -19.08 -23.60 14.90
C GLY A 59 -19.98 -22.39 14.61
N GLY A 60 -20.34 -22.17 13.34
CA GLY A 60 -21.21 -21.07 12.91
C GLY A 60 -21.86 -21.37 11.56
N PRO A 61 -23.04 -20.77 11.27
CA PRO A 61 -23.74 -20.99 10.01
C PRO A 61 -22.84 -20.64 8.82
N PRO A 62 -23.03 -21.29 7.65
CA PRO A 62 -22.34 -20.87 6.44
C PRO A 62 -22.66 -19.39 6.16
N PRO A 63 -21.72 -18.61 5.60
CA PRO A 63 -22.05 -17.28 5.14
C PRO A 63 -23.20 -17.43 4.15
N ASP A 64 -24.33 -16.79 4.45
CA ASP A 64 -25.43 -16.68 3.52
C ASP A 64 -24.84 -16.07 2.25
N VAL A 65 -24.80 -16.86 1.17
CA VAL A 65 -24.78 -16.31 -0.18
C VAL A 65 -26.18 -15.80 -0.47
N GLY A 66 -26.67 -14.93 0.41
CA GLY A 66 -27.93 -14.27 0.30
C GLY A 66 -27.85 -13.36 -0.90
N THR A 67 -28.49 -13.81 -1.97
CA THR A 67 -29.59 -13.02 -2.54
C THR A 67 -29.20 -11.58 -2.83
N PHE A 68 -28.45 -11.39 -3.91
CA PHE A 68 -28.52 -10.13 -4.66
C PHE A 68 -29.85 -10.11 -5.43
N ALA A 69 -30.97 -10.01 -4.70
CA ALA A 69 -32.25 -9.60 -5.26
C ALA A 69 -32.28 -8.07 -5.26
N GLY A 70 -31.35 -7.47 -5.99
CA GLY A 70 -31.40 -6.08 -6.42
C GLY A 70 -31.65 -6.10 -7.91
N GLN A 71 -32.86 -5.69 -8.30
CA GLN A 71 -33.31 -5.36 -9.65
C GLN A 71 -32.19 -5.23 -10.69
N LEU A 72 -32.21 -6.06 -11.74
CA LEU A 72 -31.58 -5.68 -13.00
C LEU A 72 -32.22 -4.36 -13.46
N PRO A 73 -31.49 -3.25 -13.65
CA PRO A 73 -31.96 -2.23 -14.57
C PRO A 73 -31.85 -2.83 -15.98
N THR A 74 -33.01 -3.16 -16.55
CA THR A 74 -33.16 -3.35 -17.99
C THR A 74 -32.68 -2.09 -18.70
N THR A 75 -31.61 -2.21 -19.47
CA THR A 75 -31.17 -1.22 -20.44
C THR A 75 -32.20 -1.14 -21.57
N PRO A 76 -32.87 0.00 -21.82
CA PRO A 76 -33.47 0.22 -23.13
C PRO A 76 -32.40 0.66 -24.13
N GLU A 77 -32.48 0.09 -25.33
CA GLU A 77 -31.73 0.50 -26.52
C GLU A 77 -31.78 2.01 -26.78
N PRO A 78 -30.69 2.63 -27.24
CA PRO A 78 -30.72 3.96 -27.82
C PRO A 78 -30.86 3.87 -29.35
N THR A 79 -32.04 4.23 -29.88
CA THR A 79 -32.21 4.57 -31.30
C THR A 79 -31.87 6.05 -31.49
N ALA A 80 -30.88 6.32 -32.34
CA ALA A 80 -30.58 7.65 -32.89
C ALA A 80 -31.73 8.17 -33.77
N PRO A 81 -31.85 9.50 -33.98
CA PRO A 81 -31.18 10.05 -35.16
C PRO A 81 -30.52 11.43 -34.97
N GLU A 82 -29.35 11.54 -35.59
CA GLU A 82 -28.84 12.61 -36.47
C GLU A 82 -28.97 14.11 -36.11
N LYS A 83 -27.82 14.67 -35.64
CA LYS A 83 -26.97 15.73 -36.26
C LYS A 83 -27.65 16.87 -37.07
N PRO A 84 -27.11 18.12 -37.03
CA PRO A 84 -25.67 18.34 -37.25
C PRO A 84 -24.96 19.51 -36.52
N MET A 85 -23.63 19.42 -36.60
CA MET A 85 -22.64 20.51 -36.56
C MET A 85 -22.31 21.19 -35.22
N SER A 86 -21.22 20.73 -34.60
CA SER A 86 -20.11 21.64 -34.31
C SER A 86 -18.77 20.92 -34.34
N LYS A 87 -18.08 21.16 -35.46
CA LYS A 87 -16.64 21.11 -35.73
C LYS A 87 -15.79 20.18 -34.85
N ARG A 88 -15.46 19.06 -35.49
CA ARG A 88 -14.23 18.31 -35.27
C ARG A 88 -13.01 19.24 -35.36
N SER A 89 -12.18 19.22 -34.32
CA SER A 89 -10.77 19.60 -34.39
C SER A 89 -9.99 18.58 -33.58
N GLU A 90 -9.36 17.67 -34.29
CA GLU A 90 -8.17 16.92 -33.87
C GLU A 90 -7.06 17.34 -34.84
N PRO A 91 -5.77 17.10 -34.54
CA PRO A 91 -5.10 17.13 -33.24
C PRO A 91 -3.83 18.01 -33.32
N GLN A 92 -3.47 18.75 -32.28
CA GLN A 92 -2.11 19.31 -32.21
C GLN A 92 -1.22 18.40 -31.33
N PRO A 93 -0.10 17.88 -31.87
CA PRO A 93 0.91 17.23 -31.08
C PRO A 93 1.68 18.31 -30.32
N SER A 94 1.27 18.59 -29.08
CA SER A 94 2.06 19.41 -28.16
C SER A 94 3.22 18.56 -27.65
N LYS A 95 4.27 18.52 -28.47
CA LYS A 95 5.67 18.33 -28.08
C LYS A 95 5.89 18.78 -26.62
N PRO A 96 6.39 17.92 -25.72
CA PRO A 96 6.75 18.37 -24.38
C PRO A 96 8.00 19.23 -24.52
N GLU A 97 7.83 20.54 -24.60
CA GLU A 97 8.94 21.48 -24.45
C GLU A 97 9.29 21.55 -22.95
N PRO A 98 10.54 21.22 -22.58
CA PRO A 98 10.97 21.22 -21.20
C PRO A 98 11.13 22.67 -20.76
N THR A 99 10.15 23.20 -20.05
CA THR A 99 10.28 24.50 -19.39
C THR A 99 11.21 24.33 -18.18
N THR A 100 12.34 25.00 -18.25
CA THR A 100 13.42 25.15 -17.24
C THR A 100 12.85 25.79 -15.94
N PRO A 101 13.46 25.58 -14.75
CA PRO A 101 12.73 25.30 -13.52
C PRO A 101 12.30 26.57 -12.78
N ALA A 102 11.03 26.95 -12.92
CA ALA A 102 10.29 27.34 -11.73
C ALA A 102 10.06 26.03 -10.95
N SER A 103 10.43 25.99 -9.67
CA SER A 103 10.31 24.80 -8.80
C SER A 103 8.99 24.06 -9.10
N SER A 104 9.11 22.86 -9.68
CA SER A 104 7.94 22.12 -10.11
C SER A 104 7.04 21.87 -8.89
N THR A 105 5.72 21.73 -9.08
CA THR A 105 4.80 21.43 -7.95
C THR A 105 5.30 20.22 -7.15
N GLN A 106 5.94 19.26 -7.82
CA GLN A 106 6.63 18.13 -7.20
C GLN A 106 7.80 18.56 -6.28
N ASP A 107 8.64 19.51 -6.68
CA ASP A 107 9.76 19.97 -5.84
C ASP A 107 9.25 20.75 -4.63
N ARG A 108 8.20 21.57 -4.80
CA ARG A 108 7.53 22.24 -3.68
C ARG A 108 6.95 21.25 -2.67
N ILE A 109 6.33 20.17 -3.15
CA ILE A 109 5.83 19.09 -2.29
C ILE A 109 6.99 18.43 -1.52
N ARG A 110 8.10 18.11 -2.20
CA ARG A 110 9.28 17.52 -1.53
C ARG A 110 9.84 18.42 -0.44
N ASP A 111 9.98 19.71 -0.73
CA ASP A 111 10.47 20.69 0.24
C ASP A 111 9.50 20.85 1.42
N ALA A 112 8.19 20.86 1.18
CA ALA A 112 7.18 20.94 2.22
C ALA A 112 7.18 19.70 3.12
N VAL A 113 7.26 18.50 2.54
CA VAL A 113 7.40 17.25 3.30
C VAL A 113 8.70 17.25 4.10
N ALA A 114 9.82 17.68 3.53
CA ALA A 114 11.10 17.74 4.23
C ALA A 114 11.09 18.71 5.43
N LYS A 115 10.29 19.78 5.37
CA LYS A 115 10.10 20.73 6.49
C LYS A 115 9.17 20.19 7.58
N LEU A 116 8.16 19.42 7.20
CA LEU A 116 7.16 18.87 8.13
C LEU A 116 7.62 17.55 8.78
N ALA A 117 8.44 16.77 8.09
CA ALA A 117 8.96 15.51 8.59
C ALA A 117 9.91 15.77 9.78
N ARG A 118 9.61 15.17 10.93
CA ARG A 118 10.44 15.26 12.14
C ARG A 118 11.79 14.54 11.99
N GLU A 119 11.81 13.51 11.15
CA GLU A 119 12.97 12.67 10.86
C GLU A 119 13.00 12.29 9.38
N GLU A 120 14.15 11.82 8.88
CA GLU A 120 14.24 11.33 7.51
C GLU A 120 13.28 10.15 7.32
N GLY A 121 12.38 10.24 6.32
CA GLY A 121 11.34 9.22 6.11
C GLY A 121 10.20 9.26 7.14
N GLY A 122 10.05 10.36 7.89
CA GLY A 122 8.91 10.55 8.78
C GLY A 122 7.58 10.67 8.02
N TRP A 123 6.51 10.17 8.64
CA TRP A 123 5.15 10.33 8.13
C TRP A 123 4.63 11.75 8.37
N VAL A 124 4.04 12.34 7.33
CA VAL A 124 3.47 13.69 7.35
C VAL A 124 2.00 13.62 6.96
N GLY A 125 1.15 14.32 7.72
CA GLY A 125 -0.27 14.46 7.43
C GLY A 125 -0.52 15.28 6.16
N LEU A 126 -1.42 14.80 5.30
CA LEU A 126 -1.78 15.52 4.09
C LEU A 126 -2.51 16.84 4.37
N VAL A 127 -3.19 16.96 5.52
CA VAL A 127 -3.79 18.23 5.97
C VAL A 127 -2.72 19.31 6.16
N ASP A 128 -1.66 19.00 6.91
CA ASP A 128 -0.57 19.94 7.17
C ASP A 128 0.19 20.29 5.89
N LEU A 129 0.39 19.29 5.03
CA LEU A 129 1.00 19.48 3.72
C LEU A 129 0.19 20.45 2.86
N ARG A 130 -1.14 20.30 2.81
CA ARG A 130 -2.04 21.20 2.07
C ARG A 130 -2.11 22.59 2.68
N LYS A 131 -2.10 22.71 4.02
CA LYS A 131 -2.03 24.00 4.72
C LYS A 131 -0.76 24.76 4.35
N MET A 132 0.37 24.06 4.19
CA MET A 132 1.63 24.66 3.75
C MET A 132 1.66 25.03 2.25
N LEU A 133 0.97 24.24 1.41
CA LEU A 133 0.85 24.44 -0.04
C LEU A 133 -0.44 25.19 -0.43
N GLY A 134 -0.95 26.07 0.44
CA GLY A 134 -2.22 26.77 0.22
C GLY A 134 -2.28 27.65 -1.04
N ASP A 135 -1.16 27.82 -1.74
CA ASP A 135 -1.02 28.46 -3.05
C ASP A 135 -1.34 27.56 -4.26
N VAL A 136 -1.46 26.23 -4.06
CA VAL A 136 -1.66 25.25 -5.14
C VAL A 136 -3.06 24.64 -5.06
N ASP A 137 -3.67 24.40 -6.23
CA ASP A 137 -4.98 23.77 -6.32
C ASP A 137 -5.00 22.34 -5.72
N HIS A 138 -6.12 22.01 -5.08
CA HIS A 138 -6.31 20.75 -4.38
C HIS A 138 -6.17 19.53 -5.31
N ASP A 139 -6.69 19.61 -6.53
CA ASP A 139 -6.65 18.53 -7.51
C ASP A 139 -5.27 18.41 -8.15
N GLU A 140 -4.57 19.53 -8.34
CA GLU A 140 -3.19 19.53 -8.82
C GLU A 140 -2.25 18.83 -7.83
N VAL A 141 -2.34 19.17 -6.53
CA VAL A 141 -1.56 18.49 -5.49
C VAL A 141 -1.89 17.00 -5.46
N SER A 142 -3.17 16.64 -5.47
CA SER A 142 -3.61 15.23 -5.45
C SER A 142 -3.14 14.46 -6.67
N ARG A 143 -3.19 15.05 -7.86
CA ARG A 143 -2.67 14.45 -9.10
C ARG A 143 -1.16 14.25 -9.02
N THR A 144 -0.43 15.25 -8.54
CA THR A 144 1.03 15.23 -8.44
C THR A 144 1.48 14.16 -7.44
N LEU A 145 0.84 14.09 -6.27
CA LEU A 145 1.13 13.07 -5.27
C LEU A 145 0.91 11.64 -5.80
N ARG A 146 -0.19 11.41 -6.53
CA ARG A 146 -0.46 10.10 -7.17
C ARG A 146 0.59 9.75 -8.21
N GLU A 147 1.02 10.72 -9.01
CA GLU A 147 2.07 10.50 -10.01
C GLU A 147 3.42 10.22 -9.35
N MET A 148 3.76 10.97 -8.30
CA MET A 148 4.98 10.77 -7.52
C MET A 148 5.02 9.37 -6.90
N ALA A 149 3.92 8.90 -6.31
CA ALA A 149 3.81 7.58 -5.70
C ALA A 149 3.85 6.43 -6.73
N ARG A 150 3.44 6.67 -7.97
CA ARG A 150 3.53 5.68 -9.07
C ARG A 150 4.94 5.60 -9.66
N THR A 151 5.55 6.75 -9.89
CA THR A 151 6.83 6.84 -10.61
C THR A 151 8.02 6.62 -9.69
N ASN A 152 7.92 7.01 -8.42
CA ASN A 152 9.03 6.92 -7.46
C ASN A 152 8.75 5.85 -6.39
N PRO A 153 9.61 4.84 -6.25
CA PRO A 153 9.44 3.78 -5.24
C PRO A 153 9.68 4.25 -3.80
N ASN A 154 10.22 5.45 -3.60
CA ASN A 154 10.55 5.99 -2.27
C ASN A 154 9.44 6.90 -1.71
N VAL A 155 8.36 7.10 -2.47
CA VAL A 155 7.20 7.87 -2.03
C VAL A 155 6.12 6.90 -1.60
N HIS A 156 5.74 6.95 -0.34
CA HIS A 156 4.76 6.07 0.26
C HIS A 156 3.54 6.87 0.69
N LEU A 157 2.36 6.42 0.27
CA LEU A 157 1.08 6.91 0.74
C LEU A 157 0.45 5.83 1.59
N THR A 158 0.01 6.19 2.80
CA THR A 158 -0.68 5.26 3.70
C THR A 158 -1.93 5.88 4.30
N MET A 159 -2.80 5.00 4.76
CA MET A 159 -3.95 5.36 5.57
C MET A 159 -3.49 5.64 7.00
N GLU A 160 -4.19 6.53 7.68
CA GLU A 160 -4.03 6.69 9.12
C GLU A 160 -4.52 5.43 9.83
N ASP A 161 -3.71 4.87 10.73
CA ASP A 161 -4.04 3.67 11.50
C ASP A 161 -5.14 3.97 12.53
N ASN A 162 -5.08 5.15 13.15
CA ASN A 162 -6.10 5.60 14.10
C ASN A 162 -7.30 6.25 13.38
N ARG A 163 -8.01 5.48 12.57
CA ARG A 163 -9.14 5.97 11.77
C ARG A 163 -10.27 6.62 12.57
N LYS A 164 -10.38 6.33 13.87
CA LYS A 164 -11.39 6.94 14.75
C LYS A 164 -11.04 8.38 15.15
N ALA A 165 -9.79 8.79 14.99
CA ALA A 165 -9.32 10.14 15.26
C ALA A 165 -9.31 11.03 14.00
N LEU A 166 -9.64 10.48 12.82
CA LEU A 166 -9.75 11.25 11.59
C LEU A 166 -10.89 12.26 11.71
N THR A 167 -10.57 13.51 11.39
CA THR A 167 -11.53 14.60 11.30
C THR A 167 -12.07 14.71 9.89
N ASP A 168 -13.15 15.48 9.71
CA ASP A 168 -13.67 15.78 8.38
C ASP A 168 -12.63 16.54 7.52
N GLU A 169 -11.74 17.33 8.15
CA GLU A 169 -10.61 17.98 7.46
C GLU A 169 -9.62 16.94 6.91
N ASP A 170 -9.33 15.87 7.66
CA ASP A 170 -8.45 14.79 7.20
C ASP A 170 -9.04 14.04 6.01
N HIS A 171 -10.35 13.78 6.05
CA HIS A 171 -11.07 13.16 4.94
C HIS A 171 -11.14 14.06 3.71
N ALA A 172 -11.33 15.37 3.89
CA ALA A 172 -11.33 16.33 2.78
C ALA A 172 -9.93 16.46 2.15
N ALA A 173 -8.87 16.39 2.96
CA ALA A 173 -7.50 16.47 2.49
C ALA A 173 -6.95 15.16 1.90
N ALA A 174 -7.67 14.05 2.08
CA ALA A 174 -7.22 12.74 1.65
C ALA A 174 -6.97 12.68 0.13
N VAL A 175 -6.08 11.76 -0.27
CA VAL A 175 -5.79 11.50 -1.69
C VAL A 175 -6.20 10.08 -2.01
N ASP A 176 -7.09 9.91 -2.98
CA ASP A 176 -7.49 8.59 -3.46
C ASP A 176 -6.36 7.93 -4.25
N TYR A 177 -5.74 6.93 -3.63
CA TYR A 177 -4.71 6.12 -4.25
C TYR A 177 -5.14 4.65 -4.24
N SER A 178 -5.15 4.02 -5.42
CA SER A 178 -5.59 2.64 -5.58
C SER A 178 -7.03 2.36 -5.10
N GLY A 179 -7.90 3.39 -5.09
CA GLY A 179 -9.29 3.27 -4.66
C GLY A 179 -9.52 3.43 -3.15
N GLU A 180 -8.47 3.76 -2.39
CA GLU A 180 -8.57 4.03 -0.95
C GLU A 180 -8.06 5.45 -0.61
N PRO A 181 -8.72 6.15 0.33
CA PRO A 181 -8.29 7.48 0.77
C PRO A 181 -7.04 7.38 1.64
N GLN A 182 -5.94 7.95 1.17
CA GLN A 182 -4.68 8.03 1.90
C GLN A 182 -4.63 9.35 2.67
N HIS A 183 -4.04 9.33 3.87
CA HIS A 183 -4.03 10.47 4.79
C HIS A 183 -2.62 10.92 5.16
N LEU A 184 -1.64 10.02 4.99
CA LEU A 184 -0.24 10.25 5.33
C LEU A 184 0.64 10.03 4.10
N ILE A 185 1.70 10.83 4.02
CA ILE A 185 2.78 10.66 3.06
C ILE A 185 4.12 10.52 3.78
N CYS A 186 4.96 9.64 3.27
CA CYS A 186 6.38 9.56 3.60
C CYS A 186 7.19 9.63 2.31
N ILE A 187 8.30 10.39 2.35
CA ILE A 187 9.28 10.42 1.28
C ILE A 187 10.62 9.96 1.86
N GLU A 188 11.02 8.74 1.52
CA GLU A 188 12.33 8.21 1.85
C GLU A 188 13.39 8.77 0.89
N LYS A 189 14.65 8.82 1.33
CA LYS A 189 15.77 9.08 0.41
C LYS A 189 15.86 7.96 -0.62
N PRO A 190 16.21 8.27 -1.89
CA PRO A 190 16.39 7.25 -2.90
C PRO A 190 17.39 6.18 -2.47
N ARG A 191 17.00 4.92 -2.61
CA ARG A 191 17.92 3.79 -2.45
C ARG A 191 18.83 3.73 -3.66
N ASP A 192 20.12 3.89 -3.44
CA ASP A 192 21.13 3.68 -4.47
C ASP A 192 21.72 2.28 -4.32
N ASN A 193 21.10 1.31 -5.02
CA ASN A 193 21.55 -0.08 -5.02
C ASN A 193 22.93 -0.24 -5.69
N SER A 194 23.36 0.74 -6.50
CA SER A 194 24.67 0.72 -7.16
C SER A 194 25.78 1.30 -6.29
N ALA A 195 25.45 1.98 -5.19
CA ALA A 195 26.44 2.51 -4.26
C ALA A 195 27.33 1.43 -3.68
N LYS A 196 26.77 0.25 -3.35
CA LYS A 196 27.59 -0.88 -2.88
C LYS A 196 28.60 -1.36 -3.94
N ASP A 197 28.21 -1.37 -5.20
CA ASP A 197 29.06 -1.82 -6.29
C ASP A 197 30.21 -0.84 -6.50
N ARG A 198 29.93 0.47 -6.35
CA ARG A 198 30.96 1.53 -6.35
C ARG A 198 31.91 1.40 -5.15
N VAL A 199 31.39 1.17 -3.94
CA VAL A 199 32.21 0.94 -2.74
C VAL A 199 33.08 -0.30 -2.91
N GLN A 200 32.52 -1.38 -3.49
CA GLN A 200 33.26 -2.61 -3.73
C GLN A 200 34.34 -2.45 -4.79
N ALA A 201 34.07 -1.70 -5.87
CA ALA A 201 35.03 -1.40 -6.92
C ALA A 201 36.18 -0.49 -6.45
N ALA A 202 35.87 0.54 -5.66
CA ALA A 202 36.87 1.47 -5.11
C ALA A 202 37.64 0.88 -3.91
N GLY A 203 37.03 -0.06 -3.20
CA GLY A 203 37.42 -0.49 -1.87
C GLY A 203 36.95 0.49 -0.79
N VAL A 204 36.50 -0.04 0.35
CA VAL A 204 35.91 0.73 1.47
C VAL A 204 36.81 1.90 1.91
N GLY A 205 38.13 1.69 1.94
CA GLY A 205 39.11 2.70 2.34
C GLY A 205 39.25 3.89 1.39
N ASN A 206 38.81 3.77 0.12
CA ASN A 206 38.90 4.83 -0.89
C ASN A 206 37.53 5.37 -1.33
N ALA A 207 36.44 4.68 -0.97
CA ALA A 207 35.10 5.12 -1.32
C ALA A 207 34.77 6.49 -0.69
N SER A 208 33.94 7.26 -1.40
CA SER A 208 33.48 8.57 -0.93
C SER A 208 32.59 8.44 0.32
N ALA A 209 32.51 9.49 1.14
CA ALA A 209 31.65 9.50 2.31
C ALA A 209 30.17 9.26 1.95
N ASP A 210 29.71 9.84 0.83
CA ASP A 210 28.36 9.67 0.32
C ASP A 210 28.11 8.24 -0.17
N ASP A 211 29.07 7.62 -0.89
CA ASP A 211 28.94 6.22 -1.32
C ASP A 211 28.89 5.27 -0.13
N LEU A 212 29.72 5.52 0.91
CA LEU A 212 29.69 4.76 2.15
C LEU A 212 28.33 4.90 2.85
N ALA A 213 27.79 6.11 2.95
CA ALA A 213 26.47 6.34 3.56
C ALA A 213 25.33 5.73 2.73
N ALA A 214 25.40 5.80 1.40
CA ALA A 214 24.40 5.22 0.51
C ALA A 214 24.42 3.69 0.55
N ALA A 215 25.60 3.06 0.59
CA ALA A 215 25.73 1.61 0.70
C ALA A 215 25.17 1.05 2.03
N LEU A 216 25.22 1.81 3.13
CA LEU A 216 24.59 1.40 4.39
C LEU A 216 23.05 1.42 4.36
N ARG A 217 22.43 2.15 3.42
CA ARG A 217 20.97 2.17 3.23
C ARG A 217 20.46 0.99 2.41
N ASP A 218 21.33 0.30 1.65
CA ASP A 218 20.93 -0.89 0.89
C ASP A 218 20.75 -2.08 1.84
N PRO A 219 19.53 -2.66 1.97
CA PRO A 219 19.28 -3.81 2.83
C PRO A 219 19.97 -5.10 2.34
N LEU A 220 20.43 -5.13 1.09
CA LEU A 220 21.15 -6.26 0.51
C LEU A 220 22.67 -6.15 0.67
N THR A 221 23.17 -5.13 1.40
CA THR A 221 24.60 -5.03 1.71
C THR A 221 25.01 -6.18 2.65
N PRO A 222 25.99 -7.02 2.25
CA PRO A 222 26.48 -8.10 3.10
C PRO A 222 27.03 -7.58 4.43
N SER A 223 26.83 -8.31 5.53
CA SER A 223 27.24 -7.89 6.88
C SER A 223 28.74 -7.54 6.98
N GLN A 224 29.61 -8.29 6.31
CA GLN A 224 31.05 -7.99 6.29
C GLN A 224 31.38 -6.63 5.66
N ILE A 225 30.66 -6.27 4.58
CA ILE A 225 30.83 -4.97 3.93
C ILE A 225 30.25 -3.87 4.82
N TYR A 226 29.08 -4.10 5.42
CA TYR A 226 28.45 -3.18 6.37
C TYR A 226 29.39 -2.84 7.54
N ASP A 227 29.99 -3.85 8.17
CA ASP A 227 30.91 -3.68 9.30
C ASP A 227 32.18 -2.94 8.89
N ALA A 228 32.73 -3.25 7.70
CA ALA A 228 33.89 -2.55 7.16
C ALA A 228 33.57 -1.07 6.90
N ILE A 229 32.40 -0.75 6.33
CA ILE A 229 31.96 0.63 6.09
C ILE A 229 31.78 1.38 7.40
N ARG A 230 31.12 0.78 8.42
CA ARG A 230 30.97 1.37 9.75
C ARG A 230 32.33 1.66 10.41
N ALA A 231 33.26 0.71 10.33
CA ALA A 231 34.60 0.89 10.87
C ALA A 231 35.36 2.02 10.15
N GLU A 232 35.17 2.16 8.84
CA GLU A 232 35.75 3.24 8.04
C GLU A 232 35.16 4.60 8.41
N GLN A 233 33.83 4.72 8.48
CA GLN A 233 33.16 5.96 8.90
C GLN A 233 33.61 6.39 10.30
N LYS A 234 33.74 5.44 11.23
CA LYS A 234 34.28 5.70 12.57
C LYS A 234 35.73 6.18 12.52
N ARG A 235 36.58 5.58 11.69
CA ARG A 235 37.98 6.02 11.50
C ARG A 235 38.06 7.44 10.96
N ARG A 236 37.12 7.82 10.08
CA ARG A 236 37.02 9.15 9.46
C ARG A 236 36.26 10.18 10.29
N GLY A 237 35.65 9.79 11.41
CA GLY A 237 34.81 10.68 12.24
C GLY A 237 33.49 11.10 11.57
N LEU A 238 32.95 10.24 10.70
CA LEU A 238 31.69 10.47 9.96
C LEU A 238 30.46 9.85 10.63
N ALA A 239 30.65 9.14 11.75
CA ALA A 239 29.64 8.35 12.46
C ALA A 239 29.28 8.94 13.82
#